data_AF-A0A521WFC4-F1
#
_entry.id   AF-A0A521WFC4-F1
#
_cell.length_a   1.000
_cell.length_b   1.000
_cell.length_c   1.000
_cell.angle_alpha   90.00
_cell.angle_beta   90.00
_cell.angle_gamma   90.00
#
_symmetry.space_group_name_H-M   'P 1'
#
loop_
_entity.id
_entity.type
_entity.pdbx_description
1 polymer ?
#
loop_
_entity_poly.entity_id
_entity_poly.type
_entity_poly.pdbx_seq_one_letter_code
_entity_poly.pdbx_strand_id
1 'polypeptide(L)'
;MDLYRISVFAHLLLAVLFVGLALYWLIMLVALRRQYDPQRLAVYLDAARCARWPHVGVPASLRLPLPWMAWLALVGLAGTGIVSSQVVGPPAGPLWWLKIGLVALAILLQVVMTRRVVPVVVRVSFTVAVLLVIVSAWIMR
;
A
#
# COMPACT_ATOMS: atom_id res chain seq x y z
N MET A 1 -15.14 20.59 9.67
CA MET A 1 -15.31 19.79 8.44
C MET A 1 -16.34 18.72 8.73
N ASP A 2 -17.27 18.47 7.81
CA ASP A 2 -18.19 17.34 7.85
C ASP A 2 -17.42 16.01 7.79
N LEU A 3 -17.97 14.96 8.42
CA LEU A 3 -17.36 13.63 8.53
C LEU A 3 -16.90 13.08 7.17
N TYR A 4 -17.68 13.36 6.12
CA TYR A 4 -17.34 13.00 4.75
C TYR A 4 -16.02 13.64 4.29
N ARG A 5 -15.86 14.97 4.40
CA ARG A 5 -14.62 15.65 3.99
C ARG A 5 -13.40 15.19 4.79
N ILE A 6 -13.57 14.92 6.08
CA ILE A 6 -12.48 14.37 6.93
C ILE A 6 -12.10 12.97 6.42
N SER A 7 -13.08 12.12 6.14
CA SER A 7 -12.84 10.77 5.61
C SER A 7 -12.16 10.80 4.25
N VAL A 8 -12.59 11.68 3.34
CA VAL A 8 -11.97 11.85 2.01
C VAL A 8 -10.51 12.34 2.16
N PHE A 9 -10.26 13.34 3.00
CA PHE A 9 -8.90 13.82 3.25
C PHE A 9 -8.00 12.72 3.81
N ALA A 10 -8.48 11.99 4.82
CA ALA A 10 -7.75 10.85 5.38
C ALA A 10 -7.50 9.76 4.34
N HIS A 11 -8.49 9.44 3.49
CA HIS A 11 -8.35 8.46 2.41
C HIS A 11 -7.27 8.87 1.41
N LEU A 12 -7.24 10.14 1.00
CA LEU A 12 -6.22 10.66 0.08
C LEU A 12 -4.82 10.65 0.70
N LEU A 13 -4.70 11.05 1.97
CA LEU A 13 -3.43 10.99 2.68
C LEU A 13 -2.90 9.54 2.76
N LEU A 14 -3.76 8.60 3.14
CA LEU A 14 -3.41 7.17 3.20
C LEU A 14 -3.11 6.60 1.82
N ALA A 15 -3.78 7.08 0.77
CA ALA A 15 -3.52 6.69 -0.62
C ALA A 15 -2.11 7.11 -1.06
N VAL A 16 -1.73 8.36 -0.77
CA VAL A 16 -0.38 8.87 -1.06
C VAL A 16 0.67 8.08 -0.28
N LEU A 17 0.44 7.80 1.00
CA LEU A 17 1.34 6.98 1.81
C LEU A 17 1.47 5.55 1.25
N PHE A 18 0.37 4.92 0.86
CA PHE A 18 0.36 3.58 0.28
C PHE A 18 1.14 3.52 -1.04
N VAL A 19 0.95 4.50 -1.92
CA VAL A 19 1.73 4.64 -3.17
C VAL A 19 3.21 4.86 -2.86
N GLY A 20 3.54 5.72 -1.89
CA GLY A 20 4.92 5.96 -1.46
C GLY A 20 5.61 4.69 -0.98
N LEU A 21 4.91 3.85 -0.20
CA LEU A 21 5.43 2.54 0.25
C LEU A 21 5.60 1.56 -0.91
N ALA A 22 4.67 1.52 -1.86
CA ALA A 22 4.79 0.68 -3.05
C ALA A 22 5.96 1.14 -3.95
N LEU A 23 6.13 2.45 -4.11
CA LEU A 23 7.23 3.06 -4.85
C LEU A 23 8.57 2.78 -4.18
N TYR A 24 8.66 2.85 -2.86
CA TYR A 24 9.84 2.45 -2.10
C TYR A 24 10.29 1.03 -2.47
N TRP A 25 9.37 0.06 -2.48
CA TRP A 25 9.70 -1.32 -2.86
C TRP A 25 10.15 -1.43 -4.30
N LEU A 26 9.52 -0.69 -5.22
CA LEU A 26 9.90 -0.67 -6.62
C LEU A 26 11.31 -0.09 -6.82
N ILE A 27 11.62 1.03 -6.17
CA ILE A 27 12.94 1.67 -6.19
C ILE A 27 13.98 0.71 -5.59
N MET A 28 13.69 0.12 -4.43
CA MET A 28 14.57 -0.87 -3.79
C MET A 28 14.88 -2.03 -4.73
N LEU A 29 13.86 -2.58 -5.39
CA LEU A 29 14.03 -3.66 -6.37
C LEU A 29 14.92 -3.24 -7.55
N VAL A 30 14.72 -2.04 -8.09
CA VAL A 30 15.51 -1.53 -9.21
C VAL A 30 16.95 -1.25 -8.79
N ALA A 31 17.16 -0.65 -7.62
CA ALA A 31 18.48 -0.36 -7.07
C ALA A 31 19.28 -1.64 -6.81
N LEU A 32 18.67 -2.63 -6.14
CA LEU A 32 19.32 -3.91 -5.86
C LEU A 32 19.68 -4.66 -7.15
N ARG A 33 18.82 -4.62 -8.17
CA ARG A 33 19.11 -5.21 -9.49
C ARG A 33 20.25 -4.56 -10.25
N ARG A 34 20.48 -3.26 -10.03
CA ARG A 34 21.58 -2.52 -10.67
C ARG A 34 22.92 -2.80 -10.01
N GLN A 35 22.92 -3.05 -8.69
CA GLN A 35 24.15 -3.13 -7.90
C GLN A 35 24.60 -4.57 -7.61
N TYR A 36 23.68 -5.54 -7.57
CA TYR A 36 23.96 -6.90 -7.11
C TYR A 36 23.53 -7.97 -8.11
N ASP A 37 24.16 -9.15 -7.99
CA ASP A 37 23.83 -10.36 -8.75
C ASP A 37 22.34 -10.75 -8.56
N PRO A 38 21.60 -11.00 -9.66
CA PRO A 38 20.23 -11.53 -9.62
C PRO A 38 20.03 -12.72 -8.68
N GLN A 39 21.02 -13.60 -8.51
CA GLN A 39 20.92 -14.77 -7.63
C GLN A 39 20.81 -14.39 -6.14
N ARG A 40 21.40 -13.26 -5.74
CA ARG A 40 21.37 -12.76 -4.35
C ARG A 40 20.23 -11.78 -4.08
N LEU A 41 19.53 -11.32 -5.11
CA LEU A 41 18.44 -10.34 -5.00
C LEU A 41 17.37 -10.75 -3.98
N ALA A 42 17.00 -12.02 -3.95
CA ALA A 42 16.00 -12.54 -3.01
C ALA A 42 16.42 -12.38 -1.55
N VAL A 43 17.72 -12.58 -1.25
CA VAL A 43 18.28 -12.46 0.10
C VAL A 43 18.22 -11.00 0.56
N TYR A 44 18.61 -10.06 -0.31
CA TYR A 44 18.58 -8.64 0.03
C TYR A 44 17.16 -8.08 0.19
N LEU A 45 16.22 -8.53 -0.64
CA LEU A 45 14.80 -8.16 -0.49
C LEU A 45 14.21 -8.70 0.81
N ASP A 46 14.59 -9.91 1.22
CA ASP A 46 14.14 -10.48 2.49
C ASP A 46 14.76 -9.76 3.69
N ALA A 47 16.04 -9.38 3.61
CA ALA A 47 16.67 -8.53 4.61
C ALA A 47 15.95 -7.17 4.74
N ALA A 48 15.61 -6.55 3.62
CA ALA A 48 14.84 -5.31 3.60
C ALA A 48 13.42 -5.47 4.19
N ARG A 49 12.78 -6.64 3.99
CA ARG A 49 11.46 -6.97 4.60
C ARG A 49 11.53 -7.01 6.12
N CYS A 50 12.62 -7.57 6.65
CA CYS A 50 12.87 -7.68 8.08
C CYS A 50 13.37 -6.38 8.71
N ALA A 51 13.79 -5.40 7.90
CA ALA A 51 14.23 -4.11 8.39
C ALA A 51 13.09 -3.40 9.14
N ARG A 52 13.41 -2.93 10.35
CA ARG A 52 12.46 -2.23 11.22
C ARG A 52 12.69 -0.72 11.13
N TRP A 53 11.61 0.03 10.96
CA TRP A 53 11.60 1.48 10.82
C TRP A 53 10.61 2.11 11.82
N PRO A 54 10.83 3.35 12.31
CA PRO A 54 12.01 4.21 12.12
C PRO A 54 13.23 3.67 12.87
N HIS A 55 14.42 3.79 12.26
CA HIS A 55 15.67 3.33 12.89
C HIS A 55 16.37 4.43 13.70
N VAL A 56 16.02 5.71 13.46
CA VAL A 56 16.53 6.88 14.18
C VAL A 56 15.48 7.38 15.16
N GLY A 57 15.89 7.74 16.38
CA GLY A 57 15.03 8.38 17.38
C GLY A 57 13.98 7.46 18.06
N VAL A 58 13.82 6.22 17.61
CA VAL A 58 12.83 5.27 18.16
C VAL A 58 13.50 4.02 18.76
N PRO A 59 13.15 3.62 20.01
CA PRO A 59 13.63 2.38 20.63
C PRO A 59 13.30 1.14 19.80
N ALA A 60 14.17 0.13 19.82
CA ALA A 60 14.02 -1.09 19.00
C ALA A 60 12.68 -1.83 19.22
N SER A 61 12.09 -1.72 20.41
CA SER A 61 10.79 -2.29 20.77
C SER A 61 9.61 -1.66 20.05
N LEU A 62 9.72 -0.40 19.62
CA LEU A 62 8.66 0.35 18.93
C LEU A 62 8.85 0.40 17.41
N ARG A 63 9.92 -0.20 16.88
CA ARG A 63 10.19 -0.21 15.44
C ARG A 63 9.34 -1.26 14.76
N LEU A 64 8.60 -0.86 13.72
CA LEU A 64 7.75 -1.76 12.96
C LEU A 64 8.49 -2.27 11.72
N PRO A 65 8.34 -3.54 11.34
CA PRO A 65 8.81 -3.99 10.04
C PRO A 65 8.06 -3.24 8.94
N LEU A 66 8.76 -2.84 7.87
CA LEU A 66 8.19 -2.06 6.77
C LEU A 66 6.86 -2.62 6.18
N PRO A 67 6.67 -3.95 6.02
CA PRO A 67 5.39 -4.49 5.55
C PRO A 67 4.20 -4.14 6.46
N TRP A 68 4.41 -3.92 7.77
CA TRP A 68 3.34 -3.54 8.68
C TRP A 68 2.86 -2.11 8.45
N MET A 69 3.73 -1.20 8.00
CA MET A 69 3.30 0.15 7.62
C MET A 69 2.36 0.11 6.42
N ALA A 70 2.63 -0.77 5.45
CA ALA A 70 1.75 -0.98 4.30
C ALA A 70 0.39 -1.59 4.72
N TRP A 71 0.37 -2.47 5.71
CA TRP A 71 -0.88 -2.95 6.32
C TRP A 71 -1.69 -1.82 6.97
N LEU A 72 -1.05 -0.96 7.76
CA LEU A 72 -1.74 0.18 8.39
C LEU A 72 -2.35 1.11 7.34
N ALA A 73 -1.59 1.44 6.29
CA ALA A 73 -2.09 2.26 5.19
C ALA A 73 -3.25 1.59 4.44
N LEU A 74 -3.14 0.28 4.16
CA LEU A 74 -4.17 -0.47 3.43
C LEU A 74 -5.46 -0.65 4.23
N VAL A 75 -5.36 -0.98 5.53
CA VAL A 75 -6.52 -1.07 6.44
C VAL A 75 -7.17 0.28 6.61
N GLY A 76 -6.36 1.35 6.77
CA GLY A 76 -6.87 2.71 6.82
C GLY A 76 -7.60 3.11 5.54
N LEU A 77 -7.04 2.78 4.36
CA LEU A 77 -7.67 3.01 3.07
C LEU A 77 -9.01 2.29 2.95
N ALA A 78 -9.06 1.01 3.30
CA ALA A 78 -10.29 0.23 3.29
C ALA A 78 -11.32 0.84 4.24
N GLY A 79 -10.93 1.15 5.49
CA GLY A 79 -11.80 1.72 6.51
C GLY A 79 -12.38 3.09 6.10
N THR A 80 -11.53 4.01 5.65
CA THR A 80 -11.99 5.33 5.17
C THR A 80 -12.86 5.23 3.92
N GLY A 81 -12.58 4.27 3.03
CA GLY A 81 -13.44 3.97 1.89
C GLY A 81 -14.83 3.49 2.30
N ILE A 82 -14.91 2.60 3.29
CA ILE A 82 -16.18 2.11 3.85
C ILE A 82 -16.95 3.25 4.52
N VAL A 83 -16.29 4.03 5.39
CA VAL A 83 -16.92 5.17 6.09
C VAL A 83 -17.50 6.17 5.09
N SER A 84 -16.73 6.57 4.07
CA SER A 84 -17.23 7.48 3.04
C SER A 84 -18.45 6.90 2.29
N SER A 85 -18.44 5.60 1.98
CA SER A 85 -19.57 4.94 1.31
C SER A 85 -20.82 4.81 2.18
N GLN A 86 -20.68 4.75 3.51
CA GLN A 86 -21.82 4.73 4.42
C GLN A 86 -22.46 6.12 4.58
N VAL A 87 -21.68 7.20 4.44
CA VAL A 87 -22.18 8.58 4.58
C VAL A 87 -22.90 9.05 3.32
N VAL A 88 -22.37 8.74 2.13
CA VAL A 88 -22.91 9.24 0.84
C VAL A 88 -23.66 8.16 0.05
N GLY A 89 -23.57 6.91 0.47
CA GLY A 89 -24.00 5.74 -0.29
C GLY A 89 -22.86 5.17 -1.15
N PRO A 90 -22.85 3.85 -1.40
CA PRO A 90 -21.88 3.27 -2.31
C PRO A 90 -22.14 3.79 -3.74
N PRO A 91 -21.08 4.15 -4.50
CA PRO A 91 -21.24 4.54 -5.88
C PRO A 91 -21.90 3.43 -6.68
N ALA A 92 -22.93 3.76 -7.48
CA ALA A 92 -23.54 2.79 -8.36
C ALA A 92 -22.61 2.47 -9.55
N GLY A 93 -22.53 1.20 -9.94
CA GLY A 93 -21.93 0.78 -11.20
C GLY A 93 -20.59 0.02 -11.10
N PRO A 94 -19.97 -0.27 -12.26
CA PRO A 94 -18.82 -1.18 -12.35
C PRO A 94 -17.55 -0.66 -11.67
N LEU A 95 -17.40 0.67 -11.52
CA LEU A 95 -16.23 1.28 -10.86
C LEU A 95 -16.14 0.92 -9.38
N TRP A 96 -17.27 0.78 -8.69
CA TRP A 96 -17.29 0.37 -7.29
C TRP A 96 -16.78 -1.07 -7.11
N TRP A 97 -17.25 -1.99 -7.95
CA TRP A 97 -16.78 -3.37 -7.96
C TRP A 97 -15.31 -3.48 -8.35
N LEU A 98 -14.85 -2.66 -9.30
CA LEU A 98 -13.43 -2.55 -9.63
C LEU A 98 -12.61 -2.10 -8.41
N LYS A 99 -13.07 -1.09 -7.65
CA LYS A 99 -12.40 -0.65 -6.42
C LYS A 99 -12.30 -1.78 -5.39
N ILE A 100 -13.39 -2.51 -5.15
CA ILE A 100 -13.41 -3.65 -4.23
C ILE A 100 -12.41 -4.72 -4.70
N GLY A 101 -12.43 -5.07 -5.98
CA GLY A 101 -11.49 -6.04 -6.57
C GLY A 101 -10.03 -5.61 -6.42
N LEU A 102 -9.74 -4.33 -6.63
CA LEU A 102 -8.40 -3.76 -6.44
C LEU A 102 -7.96 -3.78 -4.98
N VAL A 103 -8.85 -3.49 -4.01
CA VAL A 103 -8.53 -3.59 -2.58
C VAL A 103 -8.27 -5.05 -2.20
N ALA A 104 -9.10 -5.98 -2.66
CA ALA A 104 -8.90 -7.42 -2.42
C ALA A 104 -7.56 -7.90 -3.01
N LEU A 105 -7.23 -7.49 -4.23
CA LEU A 105 -5.94 -7.80 -4.85
C LEU A 105 -4.78 -7.18 -4.07
N ALA A 106 -4.89 -5.93 -3.63
CA ALA A 106 -3.88 -5.28 -2.78
C ALA A 106 -3.65 -6.05 -1.48
N ILE A 107 -4.73 -6.53 -0.84
CA ILE A 107 -4.64 -7.38 0.37
C ILE A 107 -3.89 -8.68 0.06
N LEU A 108 -4.24 -9.37 -1.03
CA LEU A 108 -3.58 -10.62 -1.42
C LEU A 108 -2.09 -10.41 -1.68
N LEU A 109 -1.73 -9.36 -2.43
CA LEU A 109 -0.34 -9.01 -2.70
C LEU A 109 0.40 -8.64 -1.42
N GLN A 110 -0.25 -7.91 -0.51
CA GLN A 110 0.31 -7.52 0.77
C GLN A 110 0.56 -8.73 1.69
N VAL A 111 -0.34 -9.73 1.70
CA VAL A 111 -0.12 -11.01 2.39
C VAL A 111 1.12 -11.71 1.85
N VAL A 112 1.26 -11.77 0.52
CA VAL A 112 2.44 -12.36 -0.11
C VAL A 112 3.70 -11.58 0.28
N MET A 113 3.71 -10.25 0.14
CA MET A 113 4.86 -9.39 0.48
C MET A 113 5.25 -9.45 1.97
N THR A 114 4.29 -9.70 2.86
CA THR A 114 4.55 -9.89 4.30
C THR A 114 5.31 -11.19 4.56
N ARG A 115 5.02 -12.25 3.79
CA ARG A 115 5.70 -13.55 3.90
C ARG A 115 7.02 -13.56 3.15
N ARG A 116 7.05 -13.05 1.92
CA ARG A 116 8.21 -13.03 1.03
C ARG A 116 8.08 -11.92 -0.01
N VAL A 117 9.11 -11.09 -0.13
CA VAL A 117 9.17 -10.05 -1.18
C VAL A 117 9.64 -10.68 -2.49
N VAL A 118 8.74 -10.72 -3.48
CA VAL A 118 9.03 -11.27 -4.82
C VAL A 118 9.00 -10.14 -5.86
N PRO A 119 9.95 -10.09 -6.82
CA PRO A 119 10.04 -8.99 -7.79
C PRO A 119 8.77 -8.72 -8.60
N VAL A 120 8.07 -9.78 -9.02
CA VAL A 120 6.80 -9.65 -9.77
C VAL A 120 5.73 -9.02 -8.89
N VAL A 121 5.60 -9.49 -7.64
CA VAL A 121 4.63 -8.98 -6.67
C VAL A 121 4.86 -7.51 -6.38
N VAL A 122 6.13 -7.06 -6.26
CA VAL A 122 6.46 -5.63 -6.09
C VAL A 122 5.93 -4.77 -7.24
N ARG A 123 6.17 -5.21 -8.50
CA ARG A 123 5.71 -4.47 -9.68
C ARG A 123 4.19 -4.41 -9.76
N VAL A 124 3.52 -5.55 -9.54
CA VAL A 124 2.05 -5.62 -9.55
C VAL A 124 1.47 -4.78 -8.41
N SER A 125 2.06 -4.81 -7.22
CA SER A 125 1.61 -4.03 -6.07
C SER A 125 1.67 -2.53 -6.35
N PHE A 126 2.73 -2.04 -7.00
CA PHE A 126 2.83 -0.65 -7.42
C PHE A 126 1.72 -0.28 -8.42
N THR A 127 1.50 -1.08 -9.46
CA THR A 127 0.42 -0.84 -10.42
C THR A 127 -0.95 -0.81 -9.74
N VAL A 128 -1.22 -1.76 -8.84
CA VAL A 128 -2.47 -1.82 -8.08
C VAL A 128 -2.64 -0.60 -7.17
N ALA A 129 -1.58 -0.16 -6.49
CA ALA A 129 -1.61 1.04 -5.66
C ALA A 129 -1.98 2.28 -6.48
N VAL A 130 -1.35 2.48 -7.64
CA VAL A 130 -1.67 3.61 -8.54
C VAL A 130 -3.12 3.52 -9.04
N LEU A 131 -3.58 2.34 -9.48
CA LEU A 131 -4.96 2.14 -9.92
C LEU A 131 -5.96 2.42 -8.80
N LEU A 132 -5.67 2.00 -7.57
CA LEU A 132 -6.53 2.30 -6.41
C LEU A 132 -6.70 3.80 -6.19
N VAL A 133 -5.63 4.59 -6.33
CA VAL A 133 -5.69 6.05 -6.19
C VAL A 133 -6.51 6.67 -7.32
N ILE A 134 -6.26 6.27 -8.57
CA ILE A 134 -6.99 6.79 -9.74
C ILE A 134 -8.49 6.50 -9.61
N VAL A 135 -8.85 5.24 -9.32
CA VAL A 135 -10.26 4.81 -9.16
C VAL A 135 -10.90 5.52 -7.96
N SER A 136 -10.17 5.69 -6.86
CA SER A 136 -10.70 6.40 -5.68
C SER A 136 -10.93 7.89 -5.96
N ALA A 137 -10.01 8.55 -6.65
CA ALA A 137 -10.17 9.95 -7.04
C ALA A 137 -11.36 10.15 -7.99
N TRP A 138 -11.56 9.22 -8.94
CA TRP A 138 -12.71 9.24 -9.85
C TRP A 138 -14.04 9.04 -9.12
N ILE A 139 -14.09 8.13 -8.15
CA ILE A 139 -15.29 7.85 -7.36
C ILE A 139 -15.65 9.01 -6.42
N MET A 140 -14.65 9.75 -5.94
CA MET A 140 -14.83 10.84 -4.95
C MET A 140 -15.02 12.22 -5.59
N ARG A 141 -15.01 12.31 -6.92
CA ARG A 141 -15.33 13.52 -7.67
C ARG A 141 -16.82 13.81 -7.62
#